data_AF-A0AAU4VW58-F1
#
_entry.id   AF-A0AAU4VW58-F1
#
_cell.length_a   1.000
_cell.length_b   1.000
_cell.length_c   1.000
_cell.angle_alpha   90.00
_cell.angle_beta   90.00
_cell.angle_gamma   90.00
#
_symmetry.space_group_name_H-M   'P 1'
#
loop_
_entity.id
_entity.type
_entity.pdbx_description
1 polymer ?
#
loop_
_entity_poly.entity_id
_entity_poly.type
_entity_poly.pdbx_seq_one_letter_code
_entity_poly.pdbx_strand_id
1 'polypeptide(L)' 'MACNCGRAGRSTLVYRLVLPNGVTRDYPTRQEADAANRRAGGGGSITAVRP' A
#
# COMPACT_ATOMS: atom_id res chain seq x y z
N MET A 1 -35.02 8.95 2.13
CA MET A 1 -34.09 7.80 2.04
C MET A 1 -32.77 8.17 2.68
N ALA A 2 -32.31 7.40 3.68
CA ALA A 2 -31.01 7.65 4.30
C ALA A 2 -29.88 7.22 3.34
N CYS A 3 -29.08 8.19 2.91
CA CYS A 3 -27.87 7.93 2.15
C CYS A 3 -26.87 7.22 3.08
N ASN A 4 -26.57 5.94 2.79
CA ASN A 4 -25.49 5.17 3.42
C ASN A 4 -24.10 5.70 2.98
N CYS A 5 -23.90 7.02 2.93
CA CYS A 5 -22.63 7.63 2.53
C CYS A 5 -21.61 7.67 3.69
N GLY A 6 -21.65 6.71 4.62
CA GLY A 6 -20.79 6.75 5.80
C GLY A 6 -20.78 5.51 6.68
N ARG A 7 -20.74 4.28 6.14
CA ARG A 7 -20.33 3.11 6.94
C ARG A 7 -19.98 1.88 6.12
N ALA A 8 -18.80 1.89 5.53
CA ALA A 8 -18.01 0.68 5.46
C ALA A 8 -16.66 1.06 6.05
N GLY A 9 -16.34 0.54 7.24
CA GLY A 9 -15.00 0.63 7.82
C GLY A 9 -14.02 -0.09 6.91
N ARG A 10 -13.67 0.54 5.79
CA ARG A 10 -12.61 0.10 4.92
C ARG A 10 -11.36 0.39 5.74
N SER A 11 -10.89 -0.62 6.47
CA SER A 11 -9.49 -0.66 6.87
C SER A 11 -8.72 -0.51 5.57
N THR A 12 -8.30 0.71 5.25
CA THR A 12 -7.56 1.01 4.02
C THR A 12 -6.20 0.39 4.21
N LEU A 13 -6.11 -0.92 3.99
CA LEU A 13 -4.87 -1.66 4.07
C LEU A 13 -3.95 -1.06 3.01
N VAL A 14 -2.96 -0.31 3.45
CA VAL A 14 -1.94 0.28 2.56
C VAL A 14 -0.73 -0.63 2.57
N TYR A 15 -0.12 -0.82 1.41
CA TYR A 15 1.07 -1.62 1.23
C TYR A 15 2.25 -0.66 1.12
N ARG A 16 3.03 -0.59 2.19
CA ARG A 16 4.24 0.21 2.26
C ARG A 16 5.41 -0.57 1.66
N LEU A 17 5.97 -0.05 0.58
CA LEU A 17 7.23 -0.49 0.01
C LEU A 17 8.37 0.33 0.62
N VAL A 18 9.30 -0.34 1.31
CA VAL A 18 10.55 0.23 1.80
C VAL A 18 11.67 -0.23 0.87
N LEU A 19 12.26 0.72 0.16
CA LEU A 19 13.38 0.49 -0.74
C LEU A 19 14.71 0.47 0.04
N PRO A 20 15.76 -0.21 -0.46
CA PRO A 20 17.05 -0.33 0.22
C PRO A 20 17.78 1.02 0.37
N ASN A 21 17.39 2.05 -0.38
CA ASN A 21 17.88 3.42 -0.25
C ASN A 21 17.15 4.22 0.85
N GLY A 22 16.28 3.58 1.64
CA GLY A 22 15.47 4.23 2.68
C GLY A 22 14.21 4.93 2.17
N VAL A 23 13.97 4.96 0.85
CA VAL A 23 12.76 5.56 0.28
C VAL A 23 11.56 4.67 0.60
N THR A 24 10.51 5.28 1.14
CA THR A 24 9.27 4.59 1.50
C THR A 24 8.14 5.06 0.59
N ARG A 25 7.33 4.13 0.08
CA ARG A 25 6.20 4.42 -0.82
C ARG A 25 4.98 3.61 -0.41
N ASP A 26 3.84 4.28 -0.23
CA ASP A 26 2.60 3.63 0.16
C ASP A 26 1.71 3.39 -1.07
N TYR A 27 1.16 2.18 -1.19
CA TYR A 27 0.30 1.78 -2.29
C TYR A 27 -1.04 1.24 -1.78
N PRO A 28 -2.15 1.48 -2.49
CA PRO A 28 -3.44 0.93 -2.08
C PRO A 28 -3.52 -0.59 -2.28
N THR A 29 -2.66 -1.19 -3.11
CA THR A 29 -2.66 -2.64 -3.36
C THR A 29 -1.26 -3.27 -3.29
N ARG A 30 -1.20 -4.57 -2.97
CA ARG A 30 0.07 -5.32 -2.97
C ARG A 30 0.68 -5.43 -4.36
N GLN A 31 -0.16 -5.51 -5.39
CA GLN A 31 0.27 -5.67 -6.78
C GLN A 31 1.03 -4.43 -7.26
N GLU A 32 0.57 -3.23 -6.89
CA GLU A 32 1.27 -1.98 -7.19
C GLU A 32 2.60 -1.89 -6.44
N ALA A 33 2.62 -2.27 -5.16
CA ALA A 33 3.86 -2.30 -4.38
C ALA A 33 4.89 -3.29 -4.96
N ASP A 34 4.44 -4.46 -5.43
CA ASP A 34 5.28 -5.47 -6.08
C ASP A 34 5.80 -5.01 -7.45
N ALA A 35 4.94 -4.43 -8.27
CA ALA A 35 5.34 -3.87 -9.56
C ALA A 35 6.37 -2.74 -9.37
N ALA A 36 6.17 -1.88 -8.36
CA ALA A 36 7.12 -0.85 -7.99
C ALA A 36 8.43 -1.43 -7.46
N ASN A 37 8.37 -2.49 -6.65
CA ASN A 37 9.56 -3.18 -6.17
C ASN A 37 10.38 -3.74 -7.34
N ARG A 38 9.74 -4.45 -8.28
CA ARG A 38 10.40 -4.97 -9.49
C ARG A 38 11.03 -3.87 -10.34
N ARG A 39 10.33 -2.74 -10.54
CA ARG A 39 10.89 -1.57 -11.24
C ARG A 39 12.09 -0.96 -10.53
N ALA A 40 12.13 -1.06 -9.20
CA ALA A 40 13.24 -0.58 -8.38
C ALA A 40 14.38 -1.60 -8.22
N GLY A 41 14.34 -2.75 -8.90
CA GLY A 41 15.37 -3.79 -8.84
C GLY A 41 15.09 -4.95 -7.88
N GLY A 42 13.89 -5.02 -7.29
CA GLY A 42 13.40 -6.18 -6.53
C GLY A 42 13.93 -6.32 -5.10
N GLY A 43 14.75 -5.38 -4.62
CA GLY A 43 15.37 -5.42 -3.29
C GLY A 43 14.58 -4.75 -2.15
N GLY A 44 13.38 -4.23 -2.43
CA GLY A 44 12.53 -3.58 -1.44
C GLY A 44 11.65 -4.56 -0.66
N SER A 45 11.29 -4.16 0.57
CA SER A 45 10.37 -4.90 1.45
C SER A 45 8.97 -4.32 1.39
N ILE A 46 7.95 -5.17 1.26
CA ILE A 46 6.54 -4.76 1.19
C ILE A 46 5.80 -5.18 2.45
N THR A 47 5.37 -4.20 3.24
CA THR A 47 4.66 -4.39 4.51
C THR A 47 3.24 -3.88 4.39
N ALA A 48 2.25 -4.67 4.81
CA ALA A 48 0.88 -4.21 4.94
C ALA A 48 0.75 -3.38 6.22
N VAL A 49 0.35 -2.13 6.08
CA VAL A 49 0.13 -1.19 7.18
C VAL A 49 -1.35 -0.84 7.20
N ARG A 50 -1.94 -0.84 8.39
CA ARG A 50 -3.26 -0.25 8.59
C ARG A 50 -3.00 1.19 9.10
N PRO A 51 -3.60 2.21 8.48
CA PRO A 51 -3.48 3.58 8.96
C PRO A 51 -4.12 3.73 10.35
#